data_AF-A0A7Y2IRD5-F1
#
_entry.id   AF-A0A7Y2IRD5-F1
#
_cell.length_a   1.000
_cell.length_b   1.000
_cell.length_c   1.000
_cell.angle_alpha   90.00
_cell.angle_beta   90.00
_cell.angle_gamma   90.00
#
_symmetry.space_group_name_H-M   'P 1'
#
loop_
_entity.id
_entity.type
_entity.pdbx_description
1 polymer ?
#
loop_
_entity_poly.entity_id
_entity_poly.type
_entity_poly.pdbx_seq_one_letter_code
_entity_poly.pdbx_strand_id
1 'polypeptide(L)'
;VQYYRGWELYLITVPTSLDFVVEFVPDPERPTDPFSGTIPCVGPENDFPRDAGLEFPYRPAGLADFAEPGSGQPCEWTPPGPGEVTITARQTFAVTFWASGAVEPQPDYVWQSEPTTFRVGELVAVNVND
;
A
#
# COMPACT_ATOMS: atom_id res chain seq x y z
N VAL A 1 47.57 11.32 21.74
CA VAL A 1 46.49 11.39 20.73
C VAL A 1 45.45 10.36 21.13
N GLN A 2 44.28 10.78 21.60
CA GLN A 2 43.16 9.87 21.83
C GLN A 2 42.48 9.60 20.48
N TYR A 3 42.49 8.35 20.03
CA TYR A 3 41.74 7.93 18.85
C TYR A 3 40.33 7.55 19.28
N TYR A 4 39.36 8.44 19.09
CA TYR A 4 37.97 8.04 19.10
C TYR A 4 37.74 7.24 17.82
N ARG A 5 37.55 5.92 17.94
CA ARG A 5 37.02 5.13 16.82
C ARG A 5 35.55 5.51 16.71
N GLY A 6 35.23 6.36 15.75
CA GLY A 6 33.84 6.65 15.42
C GLY A 6 33.14 5.37 14.99
N TRP A 7 31.84 5.29 15.28
CA TRP A 7 30.93 4.30 14.72
C TRP A 7 30.11 4.94 13.61
N GLU A 8 29.96 4.24 12.49
CA GLU A 8 28.96 4.59 11.49
C GLU A 8 27.69 3.80 11.82
N LEU A 9 26.56 4.50 11.85
CA LEU A 9 25.25 3.96 12.16
C LEU A 9 24.31 4.23 11.00
N TYR A 10 23.66 3.18 10.50
CA TYR A 10 22.62 3.29 9.46
C TYR A 10 21.36 2.56 9.90
N LEU A 11 20.21 3.16 9.57
CA LEU A 11 18.92 2.47 9.57
C LEU A 11 18.51 2.25 8.12
N ILE A 12 18.30 0.98 7.78
CA ILE A 12 17.96 0.56 6.43
C ILE A 12 16.54 0.01 6.49
N THR A 13 15.65 0.57 5.66
CA THR A 13 14.27 0.12 5.52
C THR A 13 14.08 -0.52 4.15
N VAL A 14 13.52 -1.72 4.12
CA VAL A 14 13.19 -2.41 2.86
C VAL A 14 11.69 -2.69 2.86
N PRO A 15 10.94 -2.24 1.83
CA PRO A 15 9.50 -2.47 1.78
C PRO A 15 9.18 -3.96 1.63
N THR A 16 8.30 -4.48 2.48
CA THR A 16 7.97 -5.91 2.52
C THR A 16 6.54 -6.23 2.10
N SER A 17 5.59 -5.35 2.39
CA SER A 17 4.20 -5.50 1.97
C SER A 17 3.51 -4.16 1.75
N LEU A 18 2.45 -4.18 0.96
CA LEU A 18 1.52 -3.08 0.76
C LEU A 18 0.10 -3.62 0.79
N ASP A 19 -0.74 -3.01 1.62
CA ASP A 19 -2.16 -3.26 1.71
C ASP A 19 -2.93 -1.93 1.59
N PHE A 20 -4.20 -1.99 1.21
CA PHE A 20 -5.08 -0.83 1.20
C PHE A 20 -6.16 -0.98 2.26
N VAL A 21 -6.23 -0.04 3.20
CA VAL A 21 -7.38 0.08 4.09
C VAL A 21 -8.45 0.85 3.33
N VAL A 22 -9.61 0.22 3.18
CA VAL A 22 -10.72 0.74 2.39
C VAL A 22 -11.93 0.89 3.27
N GLU A 23 -12.51 2.08 3.24
CA GLU A 23 -13.78 2.41 3.86
C GLU A 23 -14.75 2.87 2.77
N PHE A 24 -15.97 2.36 2.80
CA PHE A 24 -17.03 2.68 1.85
C PHE A 24 -18.30 3.10 2.56
N VAL A 25 -18.77 4.29 2.21
CA VAL A 25 -20.03 4.86 2.66
C VAL A 25 -21.00 4.87 1.47
N PRO A 26 -22.08 4.07 1.50
CA PRO A 26 -23.08 4.03 0.45
C PRO A 26 -23.79 5.36 0.24
N ASP A 27 -24.23 5.61 -0.99
CA ASP A 27 -25.11 6.73 -1.29
C ASP A 27 -26.47 6.55 -0.57
N PRO A 28 -26.94 7.54 0.22
CA PRO A 28 -28.22 7.43 0.94
C PRO A 28 -29.43 7.30 0.01
N GLU A 29 -29.35 7.77 -1.23
CA GLU A 29 -30.44 7.64 -2.21
C GLU A 29 -30.43 6.29 -2.93
N ARG A 30 -29.30 5.58 -2.91
CA ARG A 30 -29.10 4.27 -3.55
C ARG A 30 -28.36 3.33 -2.58
N PRO A 31 -29.04 2.90 -1.50
CA PRO A 31 -28.39 2.21 -0.39
C PRO A 31 -27.85 0.84 -0.83
N THR A 32 -26.60 0.60 -0.47
CA THR A 32 -25.92 -0.70 -0.52
C THR A 32 -25.26 -0.96 0.84
N ASP A 33 -24.62 -2.11 1.02
CA ASP A 33 -23.94 -2.40 2.29
C ASP A 33 -22.64 -1.59 2.41
N PRO A 34 -22.39 -0.92 3.55
CA PRO A 34 -21.11 -0.26 3.80
C PRO A 34 -19.99 -1.31 3.90
N PHE A 35 -18.76 -0.88 3.62
CA PHE A 35 -17.58 -1.74 3.74
C PHE A 35 -16.49 -1.05 4.57
N SER A 36 -15.80 -1.81 5.41
CA SER A 36 -14.59 -1.39 6.09
C SER A 36 -13.68 -2.60 6.21
N GLY A 37 -12.50 -2.53 5.61
CA GLY A 37 -11.61 -3.68 5.54
C GLY A 37 -10.24 -3.36 4.98
N THR A 38 -9.41 -4.40 4.89
CA THR A 38 -8.07 -4.31 4.30
C THR A 38 -8.02 -5.19 3.07
N ILE A 39 -7.61 -4.59 1.95
CA ILE A 39 -7.42 -5.26 0.66
C ILE A 39 -5.93 -5.54 0.51
N PRO A 40 -5.52 -6.82 0.52
CA PRO A 40 -4.12 -7.18 0.35
C PRO A 40 -3.67 -6.83 -1.06
N CYS A 41 -2.47 -6.27 -1.22
CA CYS A 41 -1.94 -5.93 -2.54
C CYS A 41 -0.62 -6.64 -2.85
N VAL A 42 0.45 -6.31 -2.12
CA VAL A 42 1.75 -6.97 -2.27
C VAL A 42 2.12 -7.64 -0.96
N GLY A 43 2.33 -8.95 -1.00
CA GLY A 43 2.71 -9.76 0.16
C GLY A 43 4.21 -10.02 0.28
N PRO A 44 4.66 -10.54 1.44
CA PRO A 44 6.06 -10.88 1.69
C PRO A 44 6.59 -12.05 0.83
N GLU A 45 5.70 -12.86 0.26
CA GLU A 45 6.06 -14.04 -0.55
C GLU A 45 6.12 -13.74 -2.06
N ASN A 46 5.78 -12.52 -2.47
CA ASN A 46 5.85 -12.18 -3.88
C ASN A 46 7.33 -11.99 -4.29
N ASP A 47 7.73 -12.63 -5.40
CA ASP A 47 9.07 -12.58 -6.03
C ASP A 47 9.46 -11.18 -6.58
N PHE A 48 8.78 -10.12 -6.16
CA PHE A 48 9.12 -8.76 -6.54
C PHE A 48 10.45 -8.35 -5.92
N PRO A 49 11.33 -7.67 -6.67
CA PRO A 49 12.59 -7.18 -6.12
C PRO A 49 12.35 -6.29 -4.90
N ARG A 50 13.09 -6.56 -3.82
CA ARG A 50 13.07 -5.79 -2.58
C ARG A 50 14.44 -5.16 -2.42
N ASP A 51 14.50 -3.84 -2.45
CA ASP A 51 15.75 -3.10 -2.35
C ASP A 51 15.55 -1.86 -1.47
N ALA A 52 16.59 -1.45 -0.75
CA ALA A 52 16.56 -0.26 0.10
C ALA A 52 16.40 1.05 -0.67
N GLY A 53 16.65 1.03 -1.99
CA GLY A 53 16.40 2.15 -2.90
C GLY A 53 14.99 2.19 -3.50
N LEU A 54 14.11 1.23 -3.16
CA LEU A 54 12.74 1.20 -3.65
C LEU A 54 11.78 1.78 -2.60
N GLU A 55 11.00 2.77 -3.02
CA GLU A 55 10.00 3.42 -2.16
C GLU A 55 8.73 2.58 -2.01
N PHE A 56 8.33 1.87 -3.07
CA PHE A 56 7.13 1.03 -3.11
C PHE A 56 7.44 -0.39 -3.58
N PRO A 57 6.70 -1.42 -3.11
CA PRO A 57 6.77 -2.75 -3.70
C PRO A 57 6.26 -2.71 -5.15
N TYR A 58 6.79 -3.56 -6.02
CA TYR A 58 6.36 -3.58 -7.42
C TYR A 58 4.89 -3.95 -7.56
N ARG A 59 4.19 -3.24 -8.45
CA ARG A 59 2.82 -3.55 -8.86
C ARG A 59 2.74 -4.99 -9.42
N PRO A 60 1.76 -5.82 -9.01
CA PRO A 60 1.57 -7.13 -9.59
C PRO A 60 1.33 -7.07 -11.11
N ALA A 61 2.05 -7.91 -11.87
CA ALA A 61 1.98 -7.90 -13.34
C ALA A 61 0.61 -8.32 -13.90
N GLY A 62 -0.20 -9.04 -13.10
CA GLY A 62 -1.56 -9.46 -13.46
C GLY A 62 -2.65 -8.49 -13.03
N LEU A 63 -2.31 -7.35 -12.41
CA LEU A 63 -3.29 -6.37 -11.95
C LEU A 63 -3.91 -5.66 -13.16
N ALA A 64 -5.18 -5.94 -13.42
CA ALA A 64 -5.86 -5.39 -14.59
C ALA A 64 -5.99 -3.87 -14.48
N ASP A 65 -5.82 -3.14 -15.59
CA ASP A 65 -6.13 -1.70 -15.61
C ASP A 65 -7.63 -1.45 -15.48
N PHE A 66 -8.43 -2.42 -15.91
CA PHE A 66 -9.88 -2.47 -15.73
C PHE A 66 -10.27 -3.89 -15.33
N ALA A 67 -11.05 -3.99 -14.28
CA ALA A 67 -11.55 -5.27 -13.80
C ALA A 67 -13.09 -5.25 -13.81
N GLU A 68 -13.69 -6.41 -14.07
CA GLU A 68 -15.15 -6.54 -13.97
C GLU A 68 -15.59 -6.30 -12.52
N PRO A 69 -16.80 -5.72 -12.31
CA PRO A 69 -17.33 -5.56 -10.98
C PRO A 69 -17.36 -6.88 -10.21
N GLY A 70 -16.77 -6.91 -9.02
CA GLY A 70 -16.68 -8.10 -8.17
C GLY A 70 -15.42 -8.95 -8.39
N SER A 71 -14.50 -8.50 -9.23
CA SER A 71 -13.12 -8.98 -9.21
C SER A 71 -12.48 -8.77 -7.83
N GLY A 72 -11.75 -9.77 -7.34
CA GLY A 72 -11.20 -9.82 -5.98
C GLY A 72 -9.78 -10.36 -5.94
N GLN A 73 -8.95 -9.98 -6.92
CA GLN A 73 -7.52 -10.31 -6.91
C GLN A 73 -6.76 -9.41 -5.92
N PRO A 74 -5.49 -9.72 -5.60
CA PRO A 74 -4.64 -8.78 -4.86
C PRO A 74 -4.63 -7.40 -5.52
N CYS A 75 -4.72 -6.35 -4.71
CA CYS A 75 -4.87 -4.94 -5.11
C CYS A 75 -6.21 -4.58 -5.77
N GLU A 76 -7.16 -5.52 -5.90
CA GLU A 76 -8.46 -5.28 -6.52
C GLU A 76 -9.58 -5.36 -5.50
N TRP A 77 -10.46 -4.36 -5.53
CA TRP A 77 -11.71 -4.36 -4.81
C TRP A 77 -12.71 -3.49 -5.55
N THR A 78 -13.92 -4.01 -5.73
CA THR A 78 -15.02 -3.26 -6.36
C THR A 78 -16.01 -2.82 -5.30
N PRO A 79 -16.40 -1.53 -5.26
CA PRO A 79 -17.48 -1.08 -4.39
C PRO A 79 -18.82 -1.76 -4.77
N PRO A 80 -19.65 -2.14 -3.78
CA PRO A 80 -20.92 -2.84 -4.04
C PRO A 80 -21.98 -1.95 -4.70
N GLY A 81 -21.78 -0.63 -4.71
CA GLY A 81 -22.69 0.35 -5.30
C GLY A 81 -22.12 1.76 -5.34
N PRO A 82 -22.94 2.76 -5.68
CA PRO A 82 -22.55 4.16 -5.63
C PRO A 82 -22.35 4.64 -4.19
N GLY A 83 -21.43 5.59 -4.00
CA GLY A 83 -21.11 6.14 -2.68
C GLY A 83 -19.76 6.84 -2.65
N GLU A 84 -19.18 6.90 -1.45
CA GLU A 84 -17.84 7.44 -1.21
C GLU A 84 -16.92 6.32 -0.73
N VAL A 85 -15.74 6.23 -1.36
CA VAL A 85 -14.69 5.29 -1.00
C VAL A 85 -13.50 6.09 -0.47
N THR A 86 -13.07 5.82 0.75
CA THR A 86 -11.83 6.33 1.32
C THR A 86 -10.79 5.22 1.31
N ILE A 87 -9.62 5.51 0.72
CA ILE A 87 -8.50 4.58 0.58
C ILE A 87 -7.31 5.14 1.35
N THR A 88 -6.71 4.31 2.20
CA THR A 88 -5.45 4.59 2.89
C THR A 88 -4.45 3.48 2.56
N ALA A 89 -3.30 3.84 1.97
CA ALA A 89 -2.23 2.88 1.74
C ALA A 89 -1.56 2.55 3.08
N ARG A 90 -1.28 1.27 3.31
CA ARG A 90 -0.59 0.76 4.50
C ARG A 90 0.59 -0.09 4.06
N GLN A 91 1.81 0.39 4.30
CA GLN A 91 3.03 -0.26 3.86
C GLN A 91 3.85 -0.74 5.05
N THR A 92 4.36 -1.96 4.97
CA THR A 92 5.26 -2.52 5.99
C THR A 92 6.68 -2.55 5.46
N PHE A 93 7.63 -2.22 6.33
CA PHE A 93 9.06 -2.21 6.04
C PHE A 93 9.81 -3.09 7.04
N ALA A 94 10.64 -3.99 6.53
CA ALA A 94 11.65 -4.64 7.35
C ALA A 94 12.75 -3.63 7.66
N VAL A 95 13.14 -3.53 8.93
CA VAL A 95 14.13 -2.56 9.38
C VAL A 95 15.39 -3.28 9.85
N THR A 96 16.53 -2.84 9.35
CA THR A 96 17.84 -3.34 9.76
C THR A 96 18.68 -2.19 10.30
N PHE A 97 19.22 -2.37 11.50
CA PHE A 97 20.21 -1.48 12.05
C PHE A 97 21.61 -1.99 11.71
N TRP A 98 22.45 -1.11 11.17
CA TRP A 98 23.84 -1.38 10.88
C TRP A 98 24.72 -0.49 11.73
N ALA A 99 25.69 -1.09 12.43
CA ALA A 99 26.66 -0.39 13.26
C ALA A 99 28.07 -0.92 13.02
N SER A 100 28.88 -0.19 12.24
CA SER A 100 30.29 -0.51 11.96
C SER A 100 30.52 -1.98 11.55
N GLY A 101 29.62 -2.53 10.74
CA GLY A 101 29.68 -3.92 10.25
C GLY A 101 28.85 -4.93 11.05
N ALA A 102 28.37 -4.58 12.25
CA ALA A 102 27.36 -5.38 12.95
C ALA A 102 25.98 -5.08 12.38
N VAL A 103 25.17 -6.13 12.19
CA VAL A 103 23.82 -6.05 11.62
C VAL A 103 22.84 -6.62 12.61
N GLU A 104 21.79 -5.87 12.93
CA GLU A 104 20.75 -6.27 13.87
C GLU A 104 19.35 -6.03 13.27
N PRO A 105 18.49 -7.07 13.19
CA PRO A 105 17.11 -6.88 12.79
C PRO A 105 16.37 -6.05 13.84
N GLN A 106 15.54 -5.11 13.38
CA GLN A 106 14.67 -4.31 14.22
C GLN A 106 13.21 -4.71 13.99
N PRO A 107 12.29 -4.31 14.87
CA PRO A 107 10.86 -4.47 14.61
C PRO A 107 10.47 -3.81 13.28
N ASP A 108 9.51 -4.41 12.60
CA ASP A 108 8.97 -3.86 11.36
C ASP A 108 8.37 -2.46 11.59
N TYR A 109 8.54 -1.60 10.60
CA TYR A 109 7.94 -0.27 10.58
C TYR A 109 6.72 -0.28 9.66
N VAL A 110 5.59 0.22 10.18
CA VAL A 110 4.35 0.35 9.40
C VAL A 110 4.07 1.82 9.16
N TRP A 111 4.00 2.20 7.89
CA TRP A 111 3.63 3.52 7.43
C TRP A 111 2.21 3.53 6.86
N GLN A 112 1.53 4.66 6.98
CA GLN A 112 0.23 4.91 6.36
C GLN A 112 0.26 6.22 5.59
N SER A 113 -0.37 6.23 4.41
CA SER A 113 -0.57 7.46 3.64
C SER A 113 -1.62 8.36 4.28
N GLU A 114 -1.72 9.59 3.80
CA GLU A 114 -2.93 10.39 4.01
C GLU A 114 -4.13 9.68 3.33
N PRO A 115 -5.31 9.61 3.98
CA PRO A 115 -6.50 9.04 3.37
C PRO A 115 -6.95 9.86 2.17
N THR A 116 -7.32 9.19 1.08
CA THR A 116 -7.88 9.83 -0.12
C THR A 116 -9.29 9.33 -0.38
N THR A 117 -10.23 10.24 -0.59
CA THR A 117 -11.65 9.92 -0.80
C THR A 117 -12.07 10.16 -2.24
N PHE A 118 -12.83 9.21 -2.80
CA PHE A 118 -13.36 9.24 -4.15
C PHE A 118 -14.88 9.02 -4.13
N ARG A 119 -15.62 9.71 -4.99
CA ARG A 119 -17.02 9.39 -5.29
C ARG A 119 -17.05 8.30 -6.37
N VAL A 120 -17.79 7.22 -6.14
CA VAL A 120 -17.90 6.06 -7.05
C VAL A 120 -19.34 5.80 -7.47
N GLY A 121 -19.54 5.10 -8.58
CA GLY A 121 -20.86 4.66 -9.06
C GLY A 121 -21.61 5.67 -9.95
N GLU A 122 -20.97 6.78 -10.32
CA GLU A 122 -21.35 7.56 -11.49
C GLU A 122 -20.37 7.28 -12.63
N LEU A 123 -20.89 6.93 -13.81
CA LEU A 123 -20.08 6.95 -15.03
C LEU A 123 -19.77 8.41 -15.36
N VAL A 124 -18.71 8.95 -14.75
CA VAL A 124 -18.09 10.16 -15.27
C VAL A 124 -17.35 9.72 -16.52
N ALA A 125 -17.92 9.98 -17.69
CA ALA A 125 -17.19 9.84 -18.95
C ALA A 125 -16.01 10.81 -18.92
N VAL A 126 -14.86 10.35 -18.44
CA VAL A 126 -13.61 11.10 -18.53
C VAL A 126 -13.18 10.96 -19.99
N ASN A 127 -13.45 12.00 -20.80
CA ASN A 127 -12.85 12.14 -22.11
C ASN A 127 -11.34 12.32 -21.91
N VAL A 128 -10.59 11.21 -21.93
CA VAL A 128 -9.13 11.23 -22.08
C VAL A 128 -8.80 11.45 -23.55
N ASN A 129 -8.97 12.69 -24.00
CA ASN A 129 -8.37 13.19 -25.23
C ASN A 129 -7.57 14.44 -24.84
N ASP A 130 -6.27 14.27 -24.64
CA ASP A 130 -5.23 15.28 -24.90
C ASP A 130 -3.96 14.55 -25.36
#